data_AF-A0A6I9XML0-F1
#
_entry.id   AF-A0A6I9XML0-F1
#
_cell.length_a   1.000
_cell.length_b   1.000
_cell.length_c   1.000
_cell.angle_alpha   90.00
_cell.angle_beta   90.00
_cell.angle_gamma   90.00
#
_symmetry.space_group_name_H-M   'P 1'
#
loop_
_entity.id
_entity.type
_entity.pdbx_description
1 polymer ?
#
loop_
_entity_poly.entity_id
_entity_poly.type
_entity_poly.pdbx_seq_one_letter_code
_entity_poly.pdbx_strand_id
1 'polypeptide(L)'
;MNTVLGIVRLSSQSSLFCPLSLNGSLGLKPGSPVALSYLHYEPSLDYQTSAILATALDTLTIPYRLQTSDMTISNLTETLNFSGRKVAEASVAMPFSMAEDQSLPEALYNQQPSTAWCPLSSGGNRRDAGCFAQSVVLRGISKQQQVSNASPGTEPKSVLHMCETGQEVLARYLHTVFPRTLSSLLLLQGPCKILAPYPQFFAPFLNKYGFLSEKPLYGPAKVESIPVLAAFQSSAGLYRTLGDFYRELHGTDLRRWESFFSAGVEMEDFREALDELRTLSLCYKKSSLDENSDDDDDTD
;
A
#
# COMPACT_ATOMS: atom_id res chain seq x y z
N MET A 1 -17.76 2.96 17.80
CA MET A 1 -18.91 3.47 17.02
C MET A 1 -18.52 4.25 15.77
N ASN A 2 -17.84 5.40 15.90
CA ASN A 2 -17.50 6.29 14.76
C ASN A 2 -16.95 5.56 13.53
N THR A 3 -15.95 4.70 13.71
CA THR A 3 -15.32 3.98 12.60
C THR A 3 -16.28 3.06 11.85
N VAL A 4 -17.17 2.32 12.53
CA VAL A 4 -18.16 1.45 11.86
C VAL A 4 -19.19 2.27 11.10
N LEU A 5 -19.80 3.24 11.79
CA LEU A 5 -20.81 4.09 11.17
C LEU A 5 -20.22 4.82 9.96
N GLY A 6 -18.97 5.29 10.07
CA GLY A 6 -18.22 5.89 8.98
C GLY A 6 -17.97 4.92 7.83
N ILE A 7 -17.44 3.71 8.10
CA ILE A 7 -17.18 2.68 7.08
C ILE A 7 -18.45 2.31 6.31
N VAL A 8 -19.55 2.09 7.03
CA VAL A 8 -20.83 1.68 6.44
C VAL A 8 -21.40 2.80 5.55
N ARG A 9 -21.38 4.05 6.04
CA ARG A 9 -21.81 5.21 5.24
C ARG A 9 -20.91 5.45 4.03
N LEU A 10 -19.59 5.35 4.20
CA LEU A 10 -18.64 5.48 3.08
C LEU A 10 -18.83 4.37 2.04
N SER A 11 -19.05 3.13 2.49
CA SER A 11 -19.29 1.99 1.62
C SER A 11 -20.56 2.14 0.77
N SER A 12 -21.63 2.67 1.37
CA SER A 12 -22.92 2.86 0.69
C SER A 12 -22.95 4.11 -0.20
N GLN A 13 -22.19 5.16 0.13
CA GLN A 13 -22.25 6.46 -0.57
C GLN A 13 -21.04 6.77 -1.45
N SER A 14 -20.00 5.91 -1.45
CA SER A 14 -18.79 6.11 -2.26
C SER A 14 -18.58 4.98 -3.28
N SER A 15 -17.93 5.31 -4.40
CA SER A 15 -17.49 4.30 -5.37
C SER A 15 -16.39 3.40 -4.79
N LEU A 16 -15.52 3.98 -3.97
CA LEU A 16 -14.41 3.35 -3.25
C LEU A 16 -13.96 4.31 -2.13
N PHE A 17 -13.47 3.78 -1.01
CA PHE A 17 -12.76 4.57 0.00
C PHE A 17 -11.54 3.81 0.52
N CYS A 18 -10.54 4.54 1.03
CA CYS A 18 -9.32 3.96 1.57
C CYS A 18 -9.04 4.57 2.96
N PRO A 19 -9.19 3.80 4.05
CA PRO A 19 -8.78 4.24 5.38
C PRO A 19 -7.25 4.40 5.42
N LEU A 20 -6.77 5.59 5.75
CA LEU A 20 -5.34 5.86 5.92
C LEU A 20 -5.00 6.03 7.40
N SER A 21 -3.98 5.30 7.84
CA SER A 21 -3.51 5.27 9.22
C SER A 21 -2.08 4.73 9.29
N LEU A 22 -1.26 5.38 10.10
CA LEU A 22 0.02 4.81 10.54
C LEU A 22 -0.13 4.03 11.86
N ASN A 23 -1.33 4.03 12.44
CA ASN A 23 -1.67 3.17 13.58
C ASN A 23 -2.09 1.80 13.02
N GLY A 24 -1.38 0.73 13.37
CA GLY A 24 -1.45 -0.57 12.71
C GLY A 24 -2.73 -1.39 12.89
N SER A 25 -3.84 -0.82 13.36
CA SER A 25 -5.11 -1.52 13.52
C SER A 25 -6.32 -0.63 13.25
N LEU A 26 -7.43 -1.26 12.85
CA LEU A 26 -8.75 -0.63 12.69
C LEU A 26 -9.59 -0.80 13.98
N GLY A 27 -9.08 -1.60 14.91
CA GLY A 27 -9.73 -2.03 16.15
C GLY A 27 -9.92 -0.92 17.17
N LEU A 28 -10.49 -1.27 18.33
CA LEU A 28 -10.76 -0.32 19.42
C LEU A 28 -9.48 0.26 20.02
N LYS A 29 -8.38 -0.49 19.95
CA LYS A 29 -7.06 -0.06 20.42
C LYS A 29 -6.12 0.15 19.24
N PRO A 30 -5.41 1.30 19.18
CA PRO A 30 -4.36 1.50 18.19
C PRO A 30 -3.32 0.39 18.28
N GLY A 31 -2.99 -0.21 17.13
CA GLY A 31 -1.89 -1.15 17.00
C GLY A 31 -0.53 -0.44 17.08
N SER A 32 0.55 -1.22 16.96
CA SER A 32 1.89 -0.64 16.84
C SER A 32 1.97 0.29 15.62
N PRO A 33 2.67 1.43 15.72
CA PRO A 33 2.92 2.30 14.58
C PRO A 33 3.60 1.56 13.42
N VAL A 34 3.28 1.94 12.19
CA VAL A 34 3.87 1.37 10.97
C VAL A 34 5.36 1.69 10.92
N ALA A 35 6.22 0.68 10.93
CA ALA A 35 7.66 0.87 10.78
C ALA A 35 8.04 0.97 9.30
N LEU A 36 8.69 2.07 8.91
CA LEU A 36 9.24 2.30 7.57
C LEU A 36 10.77 2.24 7.65
N SER A 37 11.40 1.35 6.89
CA SER A 37 12.80 0.93 7.10
C SER A 37 13.84 2.06 7.17
N TYR A 38 13.61 3.16 6.45
CA TYR A 38 14.58 4.26 6.37
C TYR A 38 14.03 5.59 6.90
N LEU A 39 12.96 5.54 7.71
CA LEU A 39 12.39 6.70 8.38
C LEU A 39 12.43 6.54 9.89
N HIS A 40 12.88 7.57 10.58
CA HIS A 40 12.88 7.72 12.04
C HIS A 40 11.86 8.79 12.44
N TYR A 41 10.58 8.50 12.20
CA TYR A 41 9.50 9.41 12.55
C TYR A 41 8.97 9.13 13.96
N GLU A 42 8.40 10.15 14.58
CA GLU A 42 7.74 10.11 15.88
C GLU A 42 6.22 9.91 15.67
N PRO A 43 5.65 8.75 16.01
CA PRO A 43 4.23 8.45 15.76
C PRO A 43 3.26 9.36 16.52
N SER A 44 3.69 9.96 17.63
CA SER A 44 2.88 10.91 18.40
C SER A 44 2.82 12.31 17.78
N LEU A 45 3.64 12.60 16.77
CA LEU A 45 3.71 13.91 16.13
C LEU A 45 2.94 13.93 14.80
N ASP A 46 1.73 14.49 14.83
CA ASP A 46 0.82 14.60 13.68
C ASP A 46 1.48 15.21 12.45
N TYR A 47 2.41 16.14 12.65
CA TYR A 47 3.17 16.75 11.57
C TYR A 47 3.96 15.73 10.74
N GLN A 48 4.62 14.77 11.40
CA GLN A 48 5.44 13.76 10.74
C GLN A 48 4.58 12.65 10.12
N THR A 49 3.57 12.19 10.84
CA THR A 49 2.64 11.18 10.32
C THR A 49 1.86 11.71 9.11
N SER A 50 1.42 12.96 9.15
CA SER A 50 0.76 13.63 8.03
C SER A 50 1.69 13.80 6.83
N ALA A 51 2.98 14.10 7.04
CA ALA A 51 3.95 14.20 5.95
C ALA A 51 4.11 12.88 5.19
N ILE A 52 4.13 11.75 5.91
CA ILE A 52 4.19 10.40 5.33
C ILE A 52 2.92 10.12 4.52
N LEU A 53 1.74 10.30 5.12
CA LEU A 53 0.46 10.08 4.43
C LEU A 53 0.28 10.99 3.21
N ALA A 54 0.68 12.26 3.31
CA ALA A 54 0.65 13.21 2.20
C ALA A 54 1.60 12.80 1.07
N THR A 55 2.78 12.24 1.39
CA THR A 55 3.74 11.75 0.38
C THR A 55 3.19 10.55 -0.38
N ALA A 56 2.57 9.62 0.36
CA ALA A 56 1.91 8.47 -0.24
C ALA A 56 0.73 8.92 -1.12
N LEU A 57 -0.15 9.79 -0.63
CA LEU A 57 -1.26 10.36 -1.39
C LEU A 57 -0.77 11.13 -2.64
N ASP A 58 0.24 11.99 -2.52
CA ASP A 58 0.82 12.68 -3.67
C ASP A 58 1.24 11.67 -4.74
N THR A 59 1.85 10.55 -4.35
CA THR A 59 2.30 9.49 -5.27
C THR A 59 1.15 8.68 -5.85
N LEU A 60 0.19 8.23 -5.02
CA LEU A 60 -1.00 7.49 -5.43
C LEU A 60 -1.88 8.28 -6.40
N THR A 61 -1.87 9.62 -6.24
CA THR A 61 -2.71 10.53 -7.02
C THR A 61 -2.11 10.98 -8.34
N ILE A 62 -0.85 10.64 -8.62
CA ILE A 62 -0.17 11.13 -9.82
C ILE A 62 -0.89 10.74 -11.12
N PRO A 63 -1.38 9.50 -11.31
CA PRO A 63 -1.91 9.10 -12.61
C PRO A 63 -3.06 10.00 -13.11
N TYR A 64 -3.97 10.42 -12.23
CA TYR A 64 -5.07 11.31 -12.61
C TYR A 64 -4.73 12.80 -12.56
N ARG A 65 -3.47 13.16 -12.30
CA ARG A 65 -2.95 14.54 -12.35
C ARG A 65 -1.97 14.76 -13.50
N LEU A 66 -1.50 13.70 -14.16
CA LEU A 66 -0.60 13.80 -15.30
C LEU A 66 -1.38 13.92 -16.61
N GLN A 67 -1.04 14.92 -17.42
CA GLN A 67 -1.61 15.09 -18.75
C GLN A 67 -1.31 13.91 -19.70
N THR A 68 -0.21 13.19 -19.45
CA THR A 68 0.22 12.06 -20.27
C THR A 68 -0.41 10.73 -19.86
N SER A 69 -1.27 10.72 -18.84
CA SER A 69 -1.93 9.51 -18.36
C SER A 69 -3.40 9.57 -18.69
N ASP A 70 -3.91 8.51 -19.31
CA ASP A 70 -5.33 8.35 -19.60
C ASP A 70 -6.11 7.79 -18.38
N MET A 71 -5.44 7.56 -17.24
CA MET A 71 -6.09 6.96 -16.08
C MET A 71 -6.95 7.98 -15.33
N THR A 72 -8.25 7.72 -15.29
CA THR A 72 -9.18 8.51 -14.48
C THR A 72 -9.39 7.89 -13.10
N ILE A 73 -9.95 8.67 -12.17
CA ILE A 73 -10.41 8.14 -10.87
C ILE A 73 -11.48 7.06 -11.09
N SER A 74 -12.35 7.19 -12.11
CA SER A 74 -13.36 6.17 -12.42
C SER A 74 -12.71 4.82 -12.72
N ASN A 75 -11.70 4.80 -13.60
CA ASN A 75 -11.00 3.57 -13.97
C ASN A 75 -10.32 2.91 -12.76
N LEU A 76 -9.71 3.72 -11.89
CA LEU A 76 -9.12 3.23 -10.63
C LEU A 76 -10.20 2.59 -9.74
N THR A 77 -11.33 3.28 -9.55
CA THR A 77 -12.40 2.77 -8.69
C THR A 77 -13.02 1.49 -9.24
N GLU A 78 -13.33 1.43 -10.55
CA GLU A 78 -13.85 0.24 -11.23
C GLU A 78 -12.91 -0.96 -11.12
N THR A 79 -11.60 -0.73 -11.23
CA THR A 79 -10.57 -1.76 -11.10
C THR A 79 -10.56 -2.37 -9.68
N LEU A 80 -10.70 -1.54 -8.65
CA LEU A 80 -10.56 -1.97 -7.26
C LEU A 80 -11.88 -2.43 -6.62
N ASN A 81 -13.03 -1.99 -7.14
CA ASN A 81 -14.33 -2.13 -6.49
C ASN A 81 -15.23 -3.29 -6.98
N PHE A 82 -14.67 -4.17 -7.80
CA PHE A 82 -15.41 -5.30 -8.35
C PHE A 82 -16.00 -6.22 -7.25
N SER A 83 -17.11 -6.91 -7.54
CA SER A 83 -17.81 -7.80 -6.60
C SER A 83 -18.25 -7.15 -5.28
N GLY A 84 -18.60 -5.86 -5.30
CA GLY A 84 -19.09 -5.15 -4.12
C GLY A 84 -18.00 -4.74 -3.12
N ARG A 85 -16.72 -4.87 -3.49
CA ARG A 85 -15.58 -4.41 -2.69
C ARG A 85 -15.57 -2.89 -2.69
N LYS A 86 -15.66 -2.24 -1.53
CA LYS A 86 -15.72 -0.77 -1.42
C LYS A 86 -14.55 -0.14 -0.67
N VAL A 87 -13.76 -0.97 0.00
CA VAL A 87 -12.56 -0.60 0.76
C VAL A 87 -11.31 -0.92 -0.06
N ALA A 88 -10.41 0.04 -0.19
CA ALA A 88 -9.05 -0.19 -0.67
C ALA A 88 -8.05 -0.13 0.48
N GLU A 89 -6.97 -0.86 0.30
CA GLU A 89 -5.76 -0.76 1.11
C GLU A 89 -4.76 0.15 0.39
N ALA A 90 -3.98 0.89 1.17
CA ALA A 90 -2.87 1.68 0.65
C ALA A 90 -1.56 1.14 1.21
N SER A 91 -0.50 1.18 0.41
CA SER A 91 0.84 0.82 0.84
C SER A 91 1.88 1.77 0.24
N VAL A 92 3.03 1.88 0.91
CA VAL A 92 4.13 2.76 0.50
C VAL A 92 5.51 2.16 0.80
N ALA A 93 6.46 2.36 -0.10
CA ALA A 93 7.89 2.30 0.19
C ALA A 93 8.47 3.71 -0.03
N MET A 94 8.83 4.39 1.06
CA MET A 94 9.41 5.72 1.02
C MET A 94 10.56 5.88 2.04
N PRO A 95 11.77 6.22 1.57
CA PRO A 95 12.22 6.09 0.19
C PRO A 95 12.08 4.64 -0.33
N PHE A 96 11.94 4.48 -1.65
CA PHE A 96 12.04 3.18 -2.29
C PHE A 96 13.47 2.64 -2.17
N SER A 97 13.62 1.43 -1.64
CA SER A 97 14.91 0.81 -1.28
C SER A 97 15.77 0.48 -2.50
N MET A 98 16.69 1.38 -2.85
CA MET A 98 17.58 1.23 -4.01
C MET A 98 18.87 2.01 -3.79
N ALA A 99 20.02 1.43 -4.14
CA ALA A 99 21.31 2.14 -4.13
C ALA A 99 21.46 3.03 -5.38
N GLU A 100 22.32 4.06 -5.31
CA GLU A 100 22.48 5.04 -6.40
C GLU A 100 23.07 4.46 -7.68
N ASP A 101 23.95 3.47 -7.57
CA ASP A 101 24.60 2.76 -8.68
C ASP A 101 23.81 1.55 -9.17
N GLN A 102 22.74 1.17 -8.47
CA GLN A 102 21.93 0.01 -8.79
C GLN A 102 20.94 0.28 -9.93
N SER A 103 20.56 -0.76 -10.66
CA SER A 103 19.43 -0.72 -11.60
C SER A 103 18.12 -1.19 -10.96
N LEU A 104 16.97 -0.76 -11.49
CA LEU A 104 15.64 -1.14 -11.00
C LEU A 104 15.41 -2.67 -11.03
N PRO A 105 15.80 -3.42 -12.08
CA PRO A 105 15.75 -4.89 -12.05
C PRO A 105 16.52 -5.50 -10.87
N GLU A 106 17.70 -4.99 -10.55
CA GLU A 106 18.51 -5.47 -9.42
C GLU A 106 17.86 -5.13 -8.08
N ALA A 107 17.35 -3.90 -7.93
CA ALA A 107 16.68 -3.47 -6.71
C ALA A 107 15.45 -4.34 -6.42
N LEU A 108 14.63 -4.61 -7.44
CA LEU A 108 13.43 -5.44 -7.32
C LEU A 108 13.76 -6.93 -7.13
N TYR A 109 14.79 -7.45 -7.80
CA TYR A 109 15.27 -8.82 -7.61
C TYR A 109 15.74 -9.07 -6.17
N ASN A 110 16.51 -8.14 -5.60
CA ASN A 110 17.00 -8.25 -4.22
C ASN A 110 15.89 -8.15 -3.16
N GLN A 111 14.71 -7.63 -3.52
CA GLN A 111 13.54 -7.58 -2.65
C GLN A 111 12.70 -8.87 -2.70
N GLN A 112 12.91 -9.76 -3.68
CA GLN A 112 12.16 -11.02 -3.74
C GLN A 112 12.54 -11.97 -2.59
N PRO A 113 11.59 -12.74 -2.04
CA PRO A 113 10.22 -12.96 -2.52
C PRO A 113 9.15 -11.97 -1.99
N SER A 114 9.49 -11.04 -1.10
CA SER A 114 8.48 -10.20 -0.41
C SER A 114 8.57 -8.72 -0.76
N THR A 115 7.45 -8.09 -1.11
CA THR A 115 7.39 -6.63 -1.30
C THR A 115 7.86 -5.88 -0.06
N ALA A 116 8.79 -4.94 -0.24
CA ALA A 116 9.37 -4.14 0.84
C ALA A 116 8.52 -2.91 1.23
N TRP A 117 7.31 -2.76 0.68
CA TRP A 117 6.41 -1.65 1.01
C TRP A 117 5.54 -1.96 2.24
N CYS A 118 5.21 -0.92 2.99
CA CYS A 118 4.48 -0.98 4.25
C CYS A 118 3.02 -0.55 4.06
N PRO A 119 2.05 -1.21 4.72
CA PRO A 119 0.66 -0.80 4.64
C PRO A 119 0.46 0.54 5.37
N LEU A 120 -0.33 1.39 4.75
CA LEU A 120 -0.84 2.66 5.28
C LEU A 120 -2.33 2.60 5.58
N SER A 121 -2.96 1.46 5.37
CA SER A 121 -4.31 1.15 5.80
C SER A 121 -4.21 0.13 6.93
N SER A 122 -5.08 0.26 7.93
CA SER A 122 -5.13 -0.53 9.17
C SER A 122 -5.29 -2.07 9.05
N GLY A 123 -4.98 -2.66 7.89
CA GLY A 123 -4.80 -4.10 7.70
C GLY A 123 -3.33 -4.46 7.79
N GLY A 124 -2.97 -5.34 8.72
CA GLY A 124 -1.58 -5.82 8.83
C GLY A 124 -1.08 -6.40 7.51
N ASN A 125 0.19 -6.16 7.18
CA ASN A 125 0.83 -6.70 5.98
C ASN A 125 0.91 -8.23 6.09
N ARG A 126 -0.07 -8.94 5.55
CA ARG A 126 -0.08 -10.40 5.53
C ARG A 126 0.15 -10.87 4.11
N ARG A 127 1.41 -11.26 3.88
CA ARG A 127 2.05 -11.63 2.61
C ARG A 127 1.22 -12.58 1.72
N ASP A 128 0.34 -13.40 2.31
CA ASP A 128 -0.38 -14.47 1.60
C ASP A 128 -1.88 -14.20 1.40
N ALA A 129 -2.35 -13.01 1.77
CA ALA A 129 -3.78 -12.72 1.70
C ALA A 129 -4.32 -12.74 0.26
N GLY A 130 -3.46 -12.58 -0.75
CA GLY A 130 -3.82 -12.54 -2.17
C GLY A 130 -4.43 -11.19 -2.56
N CYS A 131 -3.86 -10.59 -3.60
CA CYS A 131 -4.34 -9.33 -4.16
C CYS A 131 -5.27 -9.63 -5.33
N PHE A 132 -6.42 -8.97 -5.40
CA PHE A 132 -7.35 -9.12 -6.50
C PHE A 132 -7.08 -8.11 -7.61
N ALA A 133 -6.87 -6.85 -7.21
CA ALA A 133 -6.56 -5.76 -8.11
C ALA A 133 -5.68 -4.73 -7.42
N GLN A 134 -4.83 -4.06 -8.19
CA GLN A 134 -3.93 -3.03 -7.69
C GLN A 134 -3.67 -1.91 -8.70
N SER A 135 -3.35 -0.74 -8.17
CA SER A 135 -2.77 0.38 -8.92
C SER A 135 -1.47 0.79 -8.25
N VAL A 136 -0.35 0.65 -8.96
CA VAL A 136 1.01 0.84 -8.41
C VAL A 136 1.70 2.01 -9.11
N VAL A 137 2.23 2.95 -8.34
CA VAL A 137 2.99 4.08 -8.86
C VAL A 137 4.39 4.05 -8.27
N LEU A 138 5.41 3.99 -9.13
CA LEU A 138 6.81 4.16 -8.76
C LEU A 138 7.35 5.43 -9.42
N ARG A 139 7.97 6.31 -8.64
CA ARG A 139 8.57 7.55 -9.13
C ARG A 139 9.98 7.76 -8.61
N GLY A 140 10.76 8.57 -9.33
CA GLY A 140 12.10 8.99 -8.93
C GLY A 140 13.23 8.09 -9.42
N ILE A 141 12.96 7.21 -10.40
CA ILE A 141 13.98 6.34 -11.00
C ILE A 141 14.41 6.93 -12.35
N SER A 142 15.69 7.28 -12.47
CA SER A 142 16.24 7.87 -13.70
C SER A 142 16.16 6.88 -14.86
N LYS A 143 16.05 7.37 -16.10
CA LYS A 143 15.90 6.52 -17.29
C LYS A 143 17.03 5.50 -17.43
N GLN A 144 18.25 5.87 -17.04
CA GLN A 144 19.44 5.02 -17.08
C GLN A 144 19.36 3.87 -16.07
N GLN A 145 18.68 4.05 -14.94
CA GLN A 145 18.55 3.03 -13.91
C GLN A 145 17.32 2.13 -14.13
N GLN A 146 16.42 2.48 -15.05
CA GLN A 146 15.15 1.76 -15.23
C GLN A 146 15.30 0.34 -15.80
N VAL A 147 16.39 0.08 -16.51
CA VAL A 147 16.70 -1.22 -17.14
C VAL A 147 18.11 -1.65 -16.78
N SER A 148 18.46 -2.88 -17.11
CA SER A 148 19.81 -3.40 -16.91
C SER A 148 20.81 -2.69 -17.82
N ASN A 149 21.92 -2.20 -17.25
CA ASN A 149 23.06 -1.66 -17.99
C ASN A 149 24.21 -2.67 -18.15
N ALA A 150 23.92 -3.97 -17.98
CA ALA A 150 24.94 -5.00 -18.09
C ALA A 150 25.58 -5.01 -19.49
N SER A 151 26.89 -5.25 -19.55
CA SER A 151 27.63 -5.34 -20.81
C SER A 151 27.07 -6.45 -21.70
N PRO A 152 27.04 -6.26 -23.04
CA PRO A 152 26.65 -7.32 -23.96
C PRO A 152 27.44 -8.61 -23.72
N GLY A 153 26.74 -9.74 -23.57
CA GLY A 153 27.34 -11.04 -23.27
C GLY A 153 27.38 -11.42 -21.78
N THR A 154 27.00 -10.53 -20.87
CA THR A 154 26.77 -10.88 -19.47
C THR A 154 25.45 -11.64 -19.34
N GLU A 155 25.47 -12.79 -18.65
CA GLU A 155 24.26 -13.57 -18.41
C GLU A 155 23.30 -12.81 -17.47
N PRO A 156 22.00 -12.69 -17.82
CA PRO A 156 21.04 -11.96 -17.01
C PRO A 156 20.73 -12.72 -15.71
N LYS A 157 20.86 -12.04 -14.56
CA LYS A 157 20.56 -12.61 -13.23
C LYS A 157 19.09 -13.03 -13.06
N SER A 158 18.18 -12.41 -13.82
CA SER A 158 16.75 -12.75 -13.78
C SER A 158 16.01 -12.25 -15.03
N VAL A 159 14.76 -12.69 -15.20
CA VAL A 159 13.87 -12.24 -16.27
C VAL A 159 13.57 -10.74 -16.26
N LEU A 160 13.80 -10.06 -15.12
CA LEU A 160 13.68 -8.60 -15.01
C LEU A 160 14.81 -7.88 -15.74
N HIS A 161 16.00 -8.49 -15.80
CA HIS A 161 17.18 -7.91 -16.45
C HIS A 161 17.12 -7.99 -17.97
N MET A 162 16.16 -8.75 -18.52
CA MET A 162 15.92 -8.89 -19.96
C MET A 162 14.87 -7.91 -20.49
N CYS A 163 14.22 -7.11 -19.64
CA CYS A 163 13.22 -6.14 -20.06
C CYS A 163 13.87 -4.95 -20.78
N GLU A 164 13.19 -4.43 -21.81
CA GLU A 164 13.70 -3.33 -22.63
C GLU A 164 13.27 -1.96 -22.09
N THR A 165 12.22 -1.92 -21.28
CA THR A 165 11.69 -0.71 -20.66
C THR A 165 11.48 -0.87 -19.16
N GLY A 166 11.58 0.24 -18.41
CA GLY A 166 11.31 0.21 -16.97
C GLY A 166 9.87 -0.18 -16.62
N GLN A 167 8.92 0.16 -17.50
CA GLN A 167 7.52 -0.24 -17.37
C GLN A 167 7.39 -1.77 -17.44
N GLU A 168 8.09 -2.43 -18.37
CA GLU A 168 8.13 -3.90 -18.43
C GLU A 168 8.79 -4.52 -17.20
N VAL A 169 9.87 -3.91 -16.69
CA VAL A 169 10.53 -4.36 -15.45
C VAL A 169 9.54 -4.37 -14.30
N LEU A 170 8.83 -3.25 -14.08
CA LEU A 170 7.85 -3.13 -13.01
C LEU A 170 6.65 -4.07 -13.25
N ALA A 171 6.13 -4.15 -14.48
CA ALA A 171 5.03 -5.05 -14.84
C ALA A 171 5.37 -6.51 -14.54
N ARG A 172 6.57 -6.95 -14.96
CA ARG A 172 7.03 -8.33 -14.77
C ARG A 172 7.27 -8.64 -13.30
N TYR A 173 7.85 -7.71 -12.54
CA TYR A 173 7.99 -7.85 -11.09
C TYR A 173 6.62 -8.02 -10.40
N LEU A 174 5.66 -7.14 -10.71
CA LEU A 174 4.32 -7.21 -10.13
C LEU A 174 3.61 -8.51 -10.51
N HIS A 175 3.77 -9.01 -11.74
CA HIS A 175 3.24 -10.30 -12.15
C HIS A 175 3.89 -11.47 -11.40
N THR A 176 5.19 -11.42 -11.12
CA THR A 176 5.86 -12.46 -10.32
C THR A 176 5.36 -12.48 -8.87
N VAL A 177 5.15 -11.31 -8.26
CA VAL A 177 4.73 -11.19 -6.86
C VAL A 177 3.22 -11.39 -6.70
N PHE A 178 2.43 -10.98 -7.70
CA PHE A 178 0.97 -10.96 -7.68
C PHE A 178 0.40 -11.55 -8.99
N PRO A 179 0.57 -12.86 -9.25
CA PRO A 179 0.30 -13.48 -10.56
C PRO A 179 -1.16 -13.44 -11.00
N ARG A 180 -2.11 -13.43 -10.05
CA ARG A 180 -3.56 -13.44 -10.33
C ARG A 180 -4.21 -12.06 -10.17
N THR A 181 -3.40 -11.00 -10.16
CA THR A 181 -3.87 -9.66 -9.80
C THR A 181 -3.98 -8.75 -11.02
N LEU A 182 -5.16 -8.16 -11.20
CA LEU A 182 -5.36 -7.10 -12.19
C LEU A 182 -4.55 -5.87 -11.77
N SER A 183 -3.54 -5.50 -12.56
CA SER A 183 -2.57 -4.47 -12.18
C SER A 183 -2.55 -3.31 -13.17
N SER A 184 -2.80 -2.10 -12.68
CA SER A 184 -2.44 -0.85 -13.36
C SER A 184 -1.13 -0.34 -12.77
N LEU A 185 -0.23 0.19 -13.60
CA LEU A 185 1.06 0.67 -13.14
C LEU A 185 1.50 1.96 -13.83
N LEU A 186 2.29 2.77 -13.12
CA LEU A 186 2.90 3.97 -13.64
C LEU A 186 4.34 4.11 -13.11
N LEU A 187 5.29 4.27 -14.03
CA LEU A 187 6.69 4.53 -13.71
C LEU A 187 7.10 5.94 -14.16
N LEU A 188 7.66 6.74 -13.24
CA LEU A 188 8.03 8.14 -13.48
C LEU A 188 9.47 8.43 -13.10
N GLN A 189 10.11 9.29 -13.88
CA GLN A 189 11.47 9.75 -13.59
C GLN A 189 11.51 10.79 -12.47
N GLY A 190 10.49 11.65 -12.38
CA GLY A 190 10.45 12.75 -11.41
C GLY A 190 10.33 12.25 -9.96
N PRO A 191 11.30 12.53 -9.07
CA PRO A 191 11.24 12.10 -7.68
C PRO A 191 10.23 12.91 -6.87
N CYS A 192 9.93 12.48 -5.65
CA CYS A 192 9.22 13.31 -4.68
C CYS A 192 10.21 14.34 -4.12
N LYS A 193 9.93 15.64 -4.30
CA LYS A 193 10.80 16.72 -3.80
C LYS A 193 10.51 16.99 -2.33
N ILE A 194 11.56 17.08 -1.52
CA ILE A 194 11.50 17.35 -0.09
C ILE A 194 11.84 18.82 0.15
N LEU A 195 10.80 19.66 0.16
CA LEU A 195 10.93 21.11 0.37
C LEU A 195 10.58 21.48 1.80
N ALA A 196 11.23 22.51 2.35
CA ALA A 196 10.83 23.06 3.64
C ALA A 196 9.35 23.48 3.60
N PRO A 197 8.56 23.20 4.65
CA PRO A 197 8.98 22.76 5.97
C PRO A 197 9.16 21.23 6.17
N TYR A 198 9.01 20.37 5.14
CA TYR A 198 8.93 18.89 5.26
C TYR A 198 9.94 18.27 6.26
N PRO A 199 9.49 17.36 7.15
CA PRO A 199 10.32 16.80 8.22
C PRO A 199 11.50 16.00 7.68
N GLN A 200 12.68 16.20 8.28
CA GLN A 200 13.91 15.50 7.92
C GLN A 200 14.13 14.26 8.80
N PHE A 201 13.14 13.37 8.86
CA PHE A 201 13.18 12.13 9.64
C PHE A 201 13.89 10.97 8.92
N PHE A 202 14.78 11.27 7.97
CA PHE A 202 15.41 10.27 7.11
C PHE A 202 16.59 9.59 7.82
N ALA A 203 16.75 8.29 7.60
CA ALA A 203 17.88 7.53 8.11
C ALA A 203 19.23 8.05 7.53
N PRO A 204 20.35 7.93 8.26
CA PRO A 204 21.64 8.49 7.86
C PRO A 204 22.31 7.74 6.68
N PHE A 205 21.69 6.69 6.17
CA PHE A 205 22.18 5.89 5.03
C PHE A 205 21.63 6.37 3.69
N LEU A 206 20.93 7.52 3.66
CA LEU A 206 20.32 8.07 2.46
C LEU A 206 21.14 9.25 1.94
N ASN A 207 21.47 9.22 0.64
CA ASN A 207 22.07 10.36 -0.03
C ASN A 207 21.06 11.51 -0.21
N LYS A 208 21.50 12.65 -0.76
CA LYS A 208 20.63 13.81 -1.02
C LYS A 208 19.39 13.52 -1.88
N TYR A 209 19.42 12.44 -2.66
CA TYR A 209 18.35 12.01 -3.57
C TYR A 209 17.54 10.83 -3.04
N GLY A 210 17.77 10.40 -1.80
CA GLY A 210 17.01 9.34 -1.14
C GLY A 210 17.39 7.94 -1.58
N PHE A 211 18.56 7.75 -2.21
CA PHE A 211 19.12 6.43 -2.50
C PHE A 211 20.03 5.95 -1.36
N LEU A 212 20.11 4.63 -1.20
CA LEU A 212 20.92 3.99 -0.18
C LEU A 212 22.41 4.15 -0.47
N SER A 213 23.17 4.41 0.59
CA SER A 213 24.64 4.44 0.60
C SER A 213 25.17 3.37 1.54
N GLU A 214 26.28 2.73 1.19
CA GLU A 214 26.93 1.70 2.01
C GLU A 214 27.42 2.24 3.37
N LYS A 215 27.76 3.52 3.43
CA LYS A 215 28.28 4.17 4.62
C LYS A 215 27.30 5.22 5.11
N PRO A 216 27.11 5.35 6.44
CA PRO A 216 26.32 6.45 6.98
C PRO A 216 26.98 7.77 6.59
N LEU A 217 26.18 8.69 6.08
CA LEU A 217 26.61 10.04 5.74
C LEU A 217 26.71 10.84 7.03
N TYR A 218 27.95 11.11 7.46
CA TYR A 218 28.21 11.92 8.64
C TYR A 218 28.12 13.41 8.28
N GLY A 219 27.05 14.07 8.73
CA GLY A 219 26.83 15.51 8.57
C GLY A 219 25.36 15.87 8.29
N PRO A 220 25.01 17.16 8.24
CA PRO A 220 23.65 17.61 7.98
C PRO A 220 23.29 17.51 6.48
N ALA A 221 23.56 16.38 5.84
CA ALA A 221 23.17 16.14 4.46
C ALA A 221 21.65 16.02 4.40
N LYS A 222 21.00 17.13 4.07
CA LYS A 222 19.55 17.21 3.95
C LYS A 222 19.10 16.38 2.75
N VAL A 223 18.09 15.54 2.94
CA VAL A 223 17.45 14.84 1.83
C VAL A 223 16.58 15.85 1.08
N GLU A 224 16.86 16.04 -0.21
CA GLU A 224 16.20 17.02 -1.09
C GLU A 224 15.13 16.39 -1.97
N SER A 225 15.27 15.09 -2.26
CA SER A 225 14.25 14.32 -2.97
C SER A 225 14.34 12.85 -2.60
N ILE A 226 13.27 12.09 -2.84
CA ILE A 226 13.25 10.64 -2.61
C ILE A 226 12.52 9.90 -3.75
N PRO A 227 12.96 8.69 -4.13
CA PRO A 227 12.14 7.78 -4.91
C PRO A 227 11.02 7.24 -4.01
N VAL A 228 9.82 7.08 -4.56
CA VAL A 228 8.65 6.60 -3.80
C VAL A 228 7.90 5.59 -4.63
N LEU A 229 7.54 4.48 -3.99
CA LEU A 229 6.55 3.56 -4.50
C LEU A 229 5.31 3.64 -3.62
N ALA A 230 4.13 3.81 -4.21
CA ALA A 230 2.87 3.65 -3.49
C ALA A 230 1.88 2.82 -4.30
N ALA A 231 1.00 2.09 -3.61
CA ALA A 231 -0.04 1.29 -4.26
C ALA A 231 -1.39 1.39 -3.56
N PHE A 232 -2.46 1.42 -4.36
CA PHE A 232 -3.80 1.06 -3.91
C PHE A 232 -4.06 -0.40 -4.25
N GLN A 233 -4.64 -1.15 -3.31
CA GLN A 233 -4.88 -2.58 -3.47
C GLN A 233 -6.28 -2.95 -2.97
N SER A 234 -6.92 -3.88 -3.68
CA SER A 234 -8.09 -4.61 -3.21
C SER A 234 -7.62 -6.03 -2.94
N SER A 235 -7.58 -6.45 -1.67
CA SER A 235 -6.96 -7.72 -1.27
C SER A 235 -7.85 -8.52 -0.32
N ALA A 236 -7.62 -9.84 -0.21
CA ALA A 236 -8.38 -10.66 0.74
C ALA A 236 -7.97 -10.39 2.20
N GLY A 237 -6.93 -9.56 2.43
CA GLY A 237 -6.54 -9.09 3.75
C GLY A 237 -7.70 -8.35 4.43
N LEU A 238 -8.46 -7.60 3.63
CA LEU A 238 -9.64 -6.85 4.09
C LEU A 238 -10.75 -7.73 4.67
N TYR A 239 -10.86 -9.00 4.26
CA TYR A 239 -11.84 -9.93 4.88
C TYR A 239 -11.55 -10.09 6.37
N ARG A 240 -10.27 -10.32 6.70
CA ARG A 240 -9.82 -10.46 8.09
C ARG A 240 -9.84 -9.11 8.79
N THR A 241 -9.31 -8.05 8.20
CA THR A 241 -9.29 -6.71 8.83
C THR A 241 -10.68 -6.24 9.24
N LEU A 242 -11.66 -6.34 8.34
CA LEU A 242 -13.05 -5.94 8.62
C LEU A 242 -13.76 -6.94 9.53
N GLY A 243 -13.53 -8.24 9.34
CA GLY A 243 -14.12 -9.29 10.16
C GLY A 243 -13.61 -9.29 11.61
N ASP A 244 -12.33 -9.02 11.83
CA ASP A 244 -11.72 -8.87 13.15
C ASP A 244 -12.30 -7.66 13.87
N PHE A 245 -12.45 -6.54 13.15
CA PHE A 245 -13.07 -5.34 13.68
C PHE A 245 -14.54 -5.58 14.06
N TYR A 246 -15.31 -6.25 13.20
CA TYR A 246 -16.67 -6.68 13.52
C TYR A 246 -16.71 -7.53 14.81
N ARG A 247 -15.85 -8.55 14.92
CA ARG A 247 -15.81 -9.45 16.09
C ARG A 247 -15.47 -8.72 17.38
N GLU A 248 -14.52 -7.80 17.34
CA GLU A 248 -14.12 -6.98 18.49
C GLU A 248 -15.30 -6.13 19.00
N LEU A 249 -16.04 -5.51 18.09
CA LEU A 249 -17.17 -4.65 18.45
C LEU A 249 -18.39 -5.44 18.91
N HIS A 250 -18.69 -6.57 18.25
CA HIS A 250 -19.78 -7.44 18.64
C HIS A 250 -19.60 -7.99 20.07
N GLY A 251 -18.35 -8.18 20.52
CA GLY A 251 -18.04 -8.61 21.89
C GLY A 251 -18.00 -7.48 22.93
N THR A 252 -18.21 -6.22 22.53
CA THR A 252 -18.05 -5.06 23.42
C THR A 252 -19.36 -4.71 24.14
N ASP A 253 -19.26 -4.36 25.43
CA ASP A 253 -20.41 -3.84 26.19
C ASP A 253 -20.75 -2.40 25.76
N LEU A 254 -21.81 -2.29 24.96
CA LEU A 254 -22.28 -1.02 24.38
C LEU A 254 -22.80 -0.03 25.43
N ARG A 255 -23.09 -0.48 26.66
CA ARG A 255 -23.46 0.42 27.78
C ARG A 255 -22.37 1.44 28.09
N ARG A 256 -21.12 1.13 27.75
CA ARG A 256 -19.97 2.03 27.94
C ARG A 256 -19.97 3.22 26.97
N TRP A 257 -20.88 3.25 25.99
CA TRP A 257 -20.96 4.26 24.94
C TRP A 257 -22.22 5.12 25.05
N GLU A 258 -22.66 5.39 26.28
CA GLU A 258 -23.87 6.16 26.60
C GLU A 258 -23.92 7.51 25.86
N SER A 259 -22.77 8.19 25.72
CA SER A 259 -22.70 9.48 25.01
C SER A 259 -23.21 9.44 23.57
N PHE A 260 -23.10 8.30 22.89
CA PHE A 260 -23.61 8.15 21.53
C PHE A 260 -25.13 7.99 21.48
N PHE A 261 -25.68 7.22 22.42
CA PHE A 261 -27.13 7.02 22.53
C PHE A 261 -27.82 8.30 23.00
N SER A 262 -27.23 9.03 23.94
CA SER A 262 -27.70 10.35 24.35
C SER A 262 -27.65 11.38 23.22
N ALA A 263 -26.76 11.19 22.23
CA ALA A 263 -26.67 12.03 21.05
C ALA A 263 -27.66 11.62 19.93
N GLY A 264 -28.52 10.63 20.17
CA GLY A 264 -29.59 10.22 19.26
C GLY A 264 -29.22 9.09 18.29
N VAL A 265 -28.12 8.37 18.51
CA VAL A 265 -27.89 7.13 17.76
C VAL A 265 -28.74 6.03 18.36
N GLU A 266 -29.59 5.41 17.55
CA GLU A 266 -30.40 4.28 17.98
C GLU A 266 -29.58 2.99 18.04
N MET A 267 -29.92 2.13 19.01
CA MET A 267 -29.24 0.84 19.19
C MET A 267 -29.42 -0.08 17.99
N GLU A 268 -30.62 -0.08 17.38
CA GLU A 268 -30.89 -0.91 16.22
C GLU A 268 -30.10 -0.43 14.99
N ASP A 269 -29.98 0.88 14.77
CA ASP A 269 -29.14 1.44 13.69
C ASP A 269 -27.68 1.01 13.83
N PHE A 270 -27.17 0.96 15.07
CA PHE A 270 -25.81 0.49 15.31
C PHE A 270 -25.65 -1.02 15.02
N ARG A 271 -26.64 -1.85 15.36
CA ARG A 271 -26.62 -3.28 15.05
C ARG A 271 -26.70 -3.52 13.55
N GLU A 272 -27.57 -2.80 12.84
CA GLU A 272 -27.65 -2.83 11.38
C GLU A 272 -26.29 -2.48 10.76
N ALA A 273 -25.63 -1.42 11.25
CA ALA A 273 -24.31 -1.04 10.78
C ALA A 273 -23.24 -2.13 11.03
N LEU A 274 -23.34 -2.90 12.13
CA LEU A 274 -22.45 -4.04 12.37
C LEU A 274 -22.71 -5.19 11.38
N ASP A 275 -23.96 -5.48 11.06
CA ASP A 275 -24.32 -6.50 10.07
C ASP A 275 -23.91 -6.09 8.64
N GLU A 276 -24.04 -4.81 8.30
CA GLU A 276 -23.52 -4.25 7.06
C GLU A 276 -22.00 -4.34 6.98
N LEU A 277 -21.27 -4.04 8.06
CA LEU A 277 -19.82 -4.23 8.13
C LEU A 277 -19.43 -5.70 7.89
N ARG A 278 -20.17 -6.64 8.49
CA ARG A 278 -19.96 -8.07 8.29
C ARG A 278 -20.20 -8.45 6.83
N THR A 279 -21.27 -7.95 6.22
CA THR A 279 -21.59 -8.19 4.81
C THR A 279 -20.49 -7.65 3.90
N LEU A 280 -20.02 -6.42 4.15
CA LEU A 280 -18.89 -5.82 3.44
C LEU A 280 -17.62 -6.65 3.58
N SER A 281 -17.34 -7.22 4.76
CA SER A 281 -16.19 -8.10 4.94
C SER A 281 -16.26 -9.32 4.01
N LEU A 282 -17.45 -9.92 3.85
CA LEU A 282 -17.65 -11.12 3.03
C LEU A 282 -17.36 -10.89 1.54
N CYS A 283 -17.52 -9.66 1.04
CA CYS A 283 -17.10 -9.28 -0.32
C CYS A 283 -15.60 -9.50 -0.55
N TYR A 284 -14.79 -9.60 0.52
CA TYR A 284 -13.35 -9.83 0.46
C TYR A 284 -12.92 -11.28 0.64
N LYS A 285 -13.84 -12.19 0.92
CA LYS A 285 -13.53 -13.61 1.09
C LYS A 285 -13.05 -14.19 -0.25
N LYS A 286 -11.93 -14.92 -0.25
CA LYS A 286 -11.50 -15.70 -1.42
C LYS A 286 -12.54 -16.78 -1.73
N SER A 287 -12.83 -17.00 -3.01
CA SER A 287 -13.64 -18.13 -3.44
C SER A 287 -12.82 -19.40 -3.26
N SER A 288 -13.41 -20.45 -2.70
CA SER A 288 -12.76 -21.76 -2.52
C SER A 288 -12.43 -22.48 -3.84
N LEU A 289 -12.82 -21.91 -4.99
CA LEU A 289 -12.43 -22.40 -6.31
C LEU A 289 -10.95 -22.10 -6.65
N ASP A 290 -10.29 -21.22 -5.89
CA ASP A 290 -8.89 -20.81 -6.13
C ASP A 290 -7.85 -21.68 -5.38
N GLU A 291 -8.30 -22.67 -4.60
CA GLU A 291 -7.46 -23.59 -3.81
C GLU A 291 -7.29 -24.98 -4.46
N ASN A 292 -7.92 -25.25 -5.62
CA ASN A 292 -7.86 -26.55 -6.31
C ASN A 292 -6.77 -26.63 -7.42
N SER A 293 -5.67 -25.89 -7.29
CA SER A 293 -4.48 -26.15 -8.12
C SER A 293 -3.29 -26.30 -7.21
N ASP A 294 -2.92 -27.56 -6.96
CA ASP A 294 -1.64 -28.07 -6.46
C ASP A 294 -1.85 -29.09 -5.33
N ASP A 295 -2.62 -30.16 -5.59
CA ASP A 295 -2.50 -31.45 -4.90
C ASP A 295 -3.21 -32.52 -5.75
N ASP A 296 -2.63 -32.82 -6.91
CA ASP A 296 -2.83 -34.10 -7.61
C ASP A 296 -1.42 -34.66 -7.89
N ASP A 297 -0.78 -35.16 -6.85
CA ASP A 297 0.26 -36.19 -6.92
C ASP A 297 0.35 -36.87 -5.55
N ASP A 298 -0.30 -38.03 -5.42
CA ASP A 298 0.43 -39.27 -5.15
C ASP A 298 -0.53 -40.47 -5.16
N THR A 299 -0.40 -41.22 -6.25
CA THR A 299 -0.62 -42.67 -6.34
C THR A 299 0.08 -43.43 -5.22
N ASP A 300 -0.68 -44.22 -4.44
CA ASP A 300 -0.55 -45.69 -4.32
C ASP A 300 -1.72 -46.30 -3.51
#